data_AF-A0A4V6D4P4-F1
#
_entry.id   AF-A0A4V6D4P4-F1
#
_cell.length_a   1.000
_cell.length_b   1.000
_cell.length_c   1.000
_cell.angle_alpha   90.00
_cell.angle_beta   90.00
_cell.angle_gamma   90.00
#
_symmetry.space_group_name_H-M   'P 1'
#
loop_
_entity.id
_entity.type
_entity.pdbx_description
1 polymer ?
#
loop_
_entity_poly.entity_id
_entity_poly.type
_entity_poly.pdbx_seq_one_letter_code
_entity_poly.pdbx_strand_id
1 'polypeptide(L)'
;MEAMDLEAKLGENGHGHKGSDLDPEKAAGQVLQGGDAKRPREADNGDHRSAMETDEEEDEELGPESCFELHRKSWLSMFGRNGAIPFEAETQYPPMRRTDIPVPPVTGSGSGDTMEVFFVKVTQITSDLQWPLDVYGIVAVRDSLDWKRNYLFSRGRDNRQTLTSQDCLLELTGPSGSILLWDEPVFEIDLKVKDKGSSLPEDDKILCLDFFGYNNISYRGSLSYTRTEVLSSKHSTVEVRYAHVKRSVEATITARISKGSGNFSARLTACNTSIGEDVVLLDTRGKEVFVNEDGEVTLQRRVVVVEERAELILGIKAEQLGDTGESSTKLEKKFGFVAKSALRNQGYFHIGSSSLHMVVAWSVLL
;
A
#
# COMPACT_ATOMS: atom_id res chain seq x y z
N MET A 1 -42.64 -4.06 39.91
CA MET A 1 -43.20 -4.97 40.93
C MET A 1 -43.37 -6.30 40.20
N GLU A 2 -42.54 -7.34 40.30
CA GLU A 2 -41.41 -7.78 41.13
C GLU A 2 -40.61 -8.73 40.19
N ALA A 3 -39.29 -8.61 39.97
CA ALA A 3 -38.17 -9.13 40.77
C ALA A 3 -38.40 -10.52 41.39
N MET A 4 -37.75 -11.56 40.86
CA MET A 4 -37.30 -12.71 41.64
C MET A 4 -35.93 -13.18 41.15
N ASP A 5 -34.93 -12.86 41.98
CA ASP A 5 -33.63 -13.52 42.12
C ASP A 5 -33.79 -14.98 42.55
N LEU A 6 -32.83 -15.83 42.19
CA LEU A 6 -32.41 -16.92 43.08
C LEU A 6 -30.93 -17.25 42.86
N GLU A 7 -30.08 -16.75 43.76
CA GLU A 7 -28.78 -17.34 44.08
C GLU A 7 -28.97 -18.61 44.93
N ALA A 8 -28.09 -19.61 44.73
CA ALA A 8 -27.73 -20.57 45.78
C ALA A 8 -26.28 -21.10 45.59
N LYS A 9 -25.39 -20.54 46.40
CA LYS A 9 -24.17 -21.10 47.03
C LYS A 9 -24.45 -22.49 47.67
N LEU A 10 -23.54 -23.44 47.95
CA LEU A 10 -22.16 -23.43 48.48
C LEU A 10 -21.64 -24.91 48.58
N GLY A 11 -20.32 -25.10 48.77
CA GLY A 11 -19.71 -26.30 49.39
C GLY A 11 -18.45 -26.80 48.66
N GLU A 12 -17.24 -26.26 48.87
CA GLU A 12 -16.24 -26.63 49.90
C GLU A 12 -15.85 -28.12 50.01
N ASN A 13 -14.57 -28.40 49.70
CA ASN A 13 -13.65 -29.16 50.57
C ASN A 13 -12.20 -28.99 50.10
N GLY A 14 -11.32 -28.60 51.02
CA GLY A 14 -9.88 -28.42 50.79
C GLY A 14 -9.00 -29.52 51.41
N HIS A 15 -7.71 -29.46 51.09
CA HIS A 15 -6.48 -29.92 51.80
C HIS A 15 -5.32 -29.44 50.88
N GLY A 16 -4.25 -28.74 51.23
CA GLY A 16 -3.59 -28.43 52.50
C GLY A 16 -2.17 -29.02 52.50
N HIS A 17 -1.12 -28.21 52.24
CA HIS A 17 0.29 -28.30 52.72
C HIS A 17 1.14 -27.22 51.99
N LYS A 18 1.48 -26.05 52.61
CA LYS A 18 2.73 -25.69 53.36
C LYS A 18 4.02 -26.21 52.70
N GLY A 19 5.10 -25.47 52.44
CA GLY A 19 5.65 -24.10 52.63
C GLY A 19 7.03 -24.13 51.92
N SER A 20 7.87 -23.12 51.74
CA SER A 20 8.08 -21.78 52.30
C SER A 20 9.11 -21.05 51.40
N ASP A 21 9.04 -19.72 51.41
CA ASP A 21 9.96 -18.76 50.79
C ASP A 21 11.44 -18.93 51.18
N LEU A 22 12.37 -18.41 50.35
CA LEU A 22 13.22 -17.24 50.68
C LEU A 22 14.31 -17.00 49.59
N ASP A 23 14.49 -15.72 49.28
CA ASP A 23 15.42 -15.09 48.31
C ASP A 23 16.78 -14.68 48.97
N PRO A 24 17.76 -14.10 48.24
CA PRO A 24 19.21 -14.37 48.36
C PRO A 24 20.06 -13.26 49.02
N GLU A 25 21.32 -13.55 49.39
CA GLU A 25 22.50 -12.65 49.16
C GLU A 25 23.86 -13.25 49.63
N LYS A 26 24.91 -12.91 48.85
CA LYS A 26 26.36 -12.69 49.18
C LYS A 26 27.11 -13.61 50.17
N ALA A 27 28.29 -14.08 49.73
CA ALA A 27 29.59 -13.62 50.28
C ALA A 27 30.79 -14.20 49.50
N ALA A 28 31.79 -13.35 49.29
CA ALA A 28 33.11 -13.66 48.77
C ALA A 28 34.03 -14.31 49.84
N GLY A 29 35.05 -15.04 49.40
CA GLY A 29 36.15 -15.47 50.27
C GLY A 29 37.19 -16.34 49.54
N GLN A 30 38.34 -15.74 49.23
CA GLN A 30 39.57 -16.36 48.72
C GLN A 30 40.32 -17.19 49.79
N VAL A 31 41.30 -17.99 49.34
CA VAL A 31 42.66 -18.32 49.89
C VAL A 31 43.01 -19.76 49.42
N LEU A 32 43.85 -19.99 48.41
CA LEU A 32 45.34 -19.93 48.26
C LEU A 32 46.13 -21.18 48.71
N GLN A 33 47.22 -21.44 47.94
CA GLN A 33 48.38 -22.36 48.11
C GLN A 33 48.22 -23.82 47.64
N GLY A 34 49.18 -24.45 46.95
CA GLY A 34 50.55 -24.15 46.46
C GLY A 34 51.08 -25.44 45.77
N GLY A 35 52.19 -25.57 45.04
CA GLY A 35 53.30 -24.69 44.65
C GLY A 35 54.24 -25.45 43.66
N ASP A 36 55.23 -24.72 43.12
CA ASP A 36 56.62 -25.09 42.72
C ASP A 36 56.94 -26.37 41.89
N ALA A 37 57.92 -26.43 40.97
CA ALA A 37 58.88 -25.49 40.40
C ALA A 37 59.67 -26.16 39.23
N LYS A 38 60.35 -25.32 38.42
CA LYS A 38 61.60 -25.51 37.64
C LYS A 38 61.54 -25.37 36.10
N ARG A 39 62.18 -24.30 35.61
CA ARG A 39 62.77 -24.07 34.28
C ARG A 39 64.31 -24.22 34.34
N PRO A 40 64.98 -24.39 33.19
CA PRO A 40 65.75 -23.29 32.56
C PRO A 40 65.53 -23.21 31.01
N ARG A 41 65.30 -22.04 30.39
CA ARG A 41 66.23 -21.11 29.63
C ARG A 41 67.16 -21.83 28.62
N GLU A 42 67.33 -21.45 27.34
CA GLU A 42 66.99 -20.26 26.52
C GLU A 42 67.19 -20.54 25.00
N ALA A 43 66.51 -19.75 24.15
CA ALA A 43 66.79 -19.28 22.78
C ALA A 43 67.09 -20.24 21.58
N ASP A 44 66.28 -20.18 20.50
CA ASP A 44 66.60 -19.45 19.26
C ASP A 44 65.34 -19.25 18.36
N ASN A 45 65.42 -18.25 17.49
CA ASN A 45 64.38 -17.52 16.77
C ASN A 45 63.77 -18.24 15.57
N GLY A 46 62.52 -17.88 15.25
CA GLY A 46 61.82 -18.30 14.03
C GLY A 46 60.45 -17.63 13.94
N ASP A 47 60.50 -16.36 13.54
CA ASP A 47 59.41 -15.44 13.29
C ASP A 47 58.39 -15.98 12.27
N HIS A 48 57.13 -16.16 12.68
CA HIS A 48 55.94 -16.13 11.80
C HIS A 48 54.70 -15.82 12.66
N ARG A 49 54.56 -14.57 13.08
CA ARG A 49 53.24 -14.04 13.41
C ARG A 49 52.50 -13.83 12.09
N SER A 50 51.59 -14.72 11.72
CA SER A 50 50.57 -14.34 10.74
C SER A 50 49.67 -13.33 11.43
N ALA A 51 49.93 -12.05 11.19
CA ALA A 51 48.92 -11.02 11.36
C ALA A 51 47.76 -11.43 10.46
N MET A 52 46.68 -11.92 11.06
CA MET A 52 45.39 -11.98 10.40
C MET A 52 44.98 -10.51 10.29
N GLU A 53 45.34 -9.89 9.18
CA GLU A 53 44.70 -8.67 8.72
C GLU A 53 43.23 -9.05 8.54
N THR A 54 42.42 -8.76 9.56
CA THR A 54 41.01 -8.49 9.32
C THR A 54 41.04 -7.23 8.47
N ASP A 55 40.97 -7.41 7.15
CA ASP A 55 40.44 -6.39 6.28
C ASP A 55 39.09 -6.03 6.90
N GLU A 56 39.05 -4.91 7.60
CA GLU A 56 37.83 -4.18 7.86
C GLU A 56 37.36 -3.79 6.45
N GLU A 57 36.66 -4.72 5.77
CA GLU A 57 35.85 -4.39 4.62
C GLU A 57 34.95 -3.26 5.12
N GLU A 58 35.28 -2.02 4.73
CA GLU A 58 34.33 -0.92 4.83
C GLU A 58 33.07 -1.47 4.18
N ASP A 59 32.01 -1.70 4.96
CA ASP A 59 30.69 -2.05 4.46
C ASP A 59 30.26 -0.86 3.56
N GLU A 60 30.70 -0.85 2.30
CA GLU A 60 30.31 0.14 1.32
C GLU A 60 28.80 0.03 1.22
N GLU A 61 28.10 1.03 1.75
CA GLU A 61 26.64 1.10 1.72
C GLU A 61 26.21 0.98 0.25
N LEU A 62 25.57 -0.15 -0.07
CA LEU A 62 25.15 -0.44 -1.43
C LEU A 62 24.23 0.67 -1.93
N GLY A 63 24.58 1.25 -3.08
CA GLY A 63 23.74 2.26 -3.72
C GLY A 63 22.34 1.72 -4.05
N PRO A 64 21.34 2.60 -4.24
CA PRO A 64 19.94 2.22 -4.45
C PRO A 64 19.74 1.28 -5.65
N GLU A 65 20.50 1.46 -6.73
CA GLU A 65 20.48 0.58 -7.89
C GLU A 65 20.92 -0.85 -7.54
N SER A 66 22.00 -1.00 -6.76
CA SER A 66 22.50 -2.29 -6.30
C SER A 66 21.50 -2.99 -5.38
N CYS A 67 20.89 -2.26 -4.44
CA CYS A 67 19.85 -2.78 -3.56
C CYS A 67 18.63 -3.27 -4.34
N PHE A 68 18.14 -2.47 -5.30
CA PHE A 68 17.00 -2.82 -6.13
C PHE A 68 17.30 -4.03 -7.04
N GLU A 69 18.52 -4.13 -7.60
CA GLU A 69 18.94 -5.29 -8.39
C GLU A 69 19.10 -6.57 -7.54
N LEU A 70 19.50 -6.47 -6.28
CA LEU A 70 19.49 -7.61 -5.36
C LEU A 70 18.06 -8.10 -5.08
N HIS A 71 17.12 -7.18 -4.86
CA HIS A 71 15.70 -7.50 -4.75
C HIS A 71 15.19 -8.23 -6.00
N ARG A 72 15.48 -7.68 -7.19
CA ARG A 72 15.13 -8.31 -8.47
C ARG A 72 15.68 -9.73 -8.60
N LYS A 73 16.96 -9.94 -8.30
CA LYS A 73 17.60 -11.27 -8.34
C LYS A 73 16.99 -12.24 -7.34
N SER A 74 16.71 -11.76 -6.12
CA SER A 74 16.05 -12.54 -5.07
C SER A 74 14.66 -12.99 -5.51
N TRP A 75 13.85 -12.06 -6.03
CA TRP A 75 12.52 -12.36 -6.56
C TRP A 75 12.58 -13.38 -7.71
N LEU A 76 13.49 -13.19 -8.67
CA LEU A 76 13.66 -14.11 -9.81
C LEU A 76 14.07 -15.52 -9.36
N SER A 77 14.89 -15.64 -8.31
CA SER A 77 15.28 -16.92 -7.72
C SER A 77 14.09 -17.66 -7.09
N MET A 78 13.18 -16.92 -6.43
CA MET A 78 12.01 -17.48 -5.77
C MET A 78 10.88 -17.81 -6.75
N PHE A 79 10.51 -16.86 -7.62
CA PHE A 79 9.28 -16.92 -8.42
C PHE A 79 9.53 -17.03 -9.92
N GLY A 80 10.72 -16.65 -10.39
CA GLY A 80 11.10 -16.66 -11.81
C GLY A 80 11.66 -17.99 -12.32
N ARG A 81 11.66 -19.07 -11.52
CA ARG A 81 12.30 -20.35 -11.89
C ARG A 81 11.84 -20.85 -13.26
N ASN A 82 12.82 -21.27 -14.07
CA ASN A 82 12.66 -21.72 -15.46
C ASN A 82 12.02 -20.70 -16.41
N GLY A 83 12.07 -19.39 -16.10
CA GLY A 83 11.51 -18.35 -16.96
C GLY A 83 9.97 -18.29 -16.96
N ALA A 84 9.32 -18.92 -15.97
CA ALA A 84 7.87 -19.02 -15.92
C ALA A 84 7.17 -17.66 -15.72
N ILE A 85 7.80 -16.76 -14.94
CA ILE A 85 7.25 -15.43 -14.66
C ILE A 85 8.37 -14.39 -14.82
N PRO A 86 8.30 -13.51 -15.84
CA PRO A 86 9.19 -12.36 -15.95
C PRO A 86 9.07 -11.44 -14.72
N PHE A 87 10.17 -10.81 -14.30
CA PHE A 87 10.14 -9.84 -13.19
C PHE A 87 9.12 -8.73 -13.46
N GLU A 88 9.03 -8.26 -14.71
CA GLU A 88 8.14 -7.15 -15.07
C GLU A 88 6.72 -7.60 -15.40
N ALA A 89 6.38 -8.87 -15.15
CA ALA A 89 5.04 -9.37 -15.42
C ALA A 89 4.01 -8.61 -14.58
N GLU A 90 2.92 -8.21 -15.24
CA GLU A 90 1.77 -7.57 -14.63
C GLU A 90 0.77 -8.60 -14.13
N THR A 91 0.10 -8.29 -13.03
CA THR A 91 -0.97 -9.13 -12.48
C THR A 91 -2.03 -9.40 -13.54
N GLN A 92 -2.48 -10.65 -13.58
CA GLN A 92 -3.52 -11.08 -14.52
C GLN A 92 -4.85 -11.34 -13.82
N TYR A 93 -4.96 -10.97 -12.54
CA TYR A 93 -6.19 -11.12 -11.78
C TYR A 93 -7.09 -9.90 -12.02
N PRO A 94 -8.15 -10.04 -12.82
CA PRO A 94 -9.06 -8.94 -13.05
C PRO A 94 -9.87 -8.66 -11.77
N PRO A 95 -10.45 -7.45 -11.65
CA PRO A 95 -11.40 -7.18 -10.59
C PRO A 95 -12.71 -7.94 -10.83
N MET A 96 -13.64 -7.91 -9.86
CA MET A 96 -15.01 -8.44 -9.96
C MET A 96 -15.14 -9.97 -10.14
N ARG A 97 -14.10 -10.77 -9.86
CA ARG A 97 -14.08 -12.22 -10.16
C ARG A 97 -15.23 -13.01 -9.56
N ARG A 98 -15.73 -12.59 -8.40
CA ARG A 98 -16.80 -13.26 -7.65
C ARG A 98 -18.10 -12.45 -7.61
N THR A 99 -18.20 -11.34 -8.35
CA THR A 99 -19.40 -10.49 -8.35
C THR A 99 -20.66 -11.23 -8.80
N ASP A 100 -20.55 -12.07 -9.83
CA ASP A 100 -21.67 -12.79 -10.46
C ASP A 100 -21.76 -14.26 -10.03
N ILE A 101 -20.89 -14.70 -9.11
CA ILE A 101 -20.86 -16.08 -8.65
C ILE A 101 -21.67 -16.18 -7.35
N PRO A 102 -22.61 -17.13 -7.23
CA PRO A 102 -23.30 -17.37 -5.97
C PRO A 102 -22.28 -17.69 -4.88
N VAL A 103 -22.18 -16.81 -3.87
CA VAL A 103 -21.30 -17.02 -2.73
C VAL A 103 -21.97 -18.05 -1.80
N PRO A 104 -21.34 -19.20 -1.51
CA PRO A 104 -21.88 -20.15 -0.55
C PRO A 104 -22.05 -19.47 0.82
N PRO A 105 -23.01 -19.90 1.67
CA PRO A 105 -23.09 -19.43 3.06
C PRO A 105 -21.74 -19.65 3.73
N VAL A 106 -21.07 -18.56 4.12
CA VAL A 106 -19.68 -18.57 4.59
C VAL A 106 -19.54 -19.47 5.81
N THR A 107 -18.96 -20.66 5.64
CA THR A 107 -18.50 -21.50 6.75
C THR A 107 -17.07 -21.09 7.11
N GLY A 108 -16.94 -20.10 7.99
CA GLY A 108 -15.77 -19.98 8.87
C GLY A 108 -14.49 -19.33 8.35
N SER A 109 -14.35 -18.98 7.07
CA SER A 109 -13.26 -18.10 6.60
C SER A 109 -13.86 -16.80 6.12
N GLY A 110 -13.81 -15.75 6.95
CA GLY A 110 -14.23 -14.41 6.56
C GLY A 110 -13.40 -13.87 5.40
N SER A 111 -13.82 -12.77 4.78
CA SER A 111 -13.00 -12.13 3.74
C SER A 111 -11.60 -11.84 4.29
N GLY A 112 -10.58 -11.97 3.43
CA GLY A 112 -9.20 -11.66 3.81
C GLY A 112 -9.00 -10.17 4.10
N ASP A 113 -7.86 -9.87 4.70
CA ASP A 113 -7.40 -8.50 4.84
C ASP A 113 -6.82 -8.02 3.51
N THR A 114 -6.97 -6.74 3.21
CA THR A 114 -6.44 -6.11 1.98
C THR A 114 -5.74 -4.80 2.26
N MET A 115 -5.04 -4.30 1.26
CA MET A 115 -4.46 -2.97 1.28
C MET A 115 -5.23 -2.00 0.38
N GLU A 116 -5.58 -0.83 0.91
CA GLU A 116 -6.01 0.33 0.13
C GLU A 116 -4.85 1.32 0.02
N VAL A 117 -4.49 1.76 -1.19
CA VAL A 117 -3.44 2.78 -1.36
C VAL A 117 -4.11 4.11 -1.69
N PHE A 118 -3.87 5.15 -0.89
CA PHE A 118 -4.51 6.45 -1.07
C PHE A 118 -3.72 7.32 -2.05
N PHE A 119 -2.42 7.48 -1.80
CA PHE A 119 -1.57 8.32 -2.62
C PHE A 119 -0.10 7.94 -2.57
N VAL A 120 0.62 8.41 -3.60
CA VAL A 120 2.07 8.54 -3.61
C VAL A 120 2.39 10.01 -3.85
N LYS A 121 3.23 10.60 -3.00
CA LYS A 121 3.48 12.04 -2.99
C LYS A 121 4.98 12.33 -2.90
N VAL A 122 5.47 13.24 -3.73
CA VAL A 122 6.82 13.79 -3.58
C VAL A 122 6.76 14.94 -2.58
N THR A 123 7.36 14.79 -1.41
CA THR A 123 7.23 15.78 -0.33
C THR A 123 8.39 16.75 -0.24
N GLN A 124 9.60 16.31 -0.61
CA GLN A 124 10.80 17.13 -0.58
C GLN A 124 11.64 16.85 -1.82
N ILE A 125 12.38 17.86 -2.27
CA ILE A 125 13.42 17.73 -3.29
C ILE A 125 14.67 18.47 -2.86
N THR A 126 15.85 17.98 -3.26
CA THR A 126 17.12 18.68 -3.03
C THR A 126 17.40 19.70 -4.14
N SER A 127 18.43 20.51 -3.97
CA SER A 127 18.81 21.59 -4.91
C SER A 127 19.11 21.12 -6.33
N ASP A 128 19.35 19.83 -6.52
CA ASP A 128 19.64 19.23 -7.83
C ASP A 128 18.38 19.05 -8.69
N LEU A 129 17.20 19.14 -8.09
CA LEU A 129 15.91 19.10 -8.76
C LEU A 129 15.20 20.44 -8.58
N GLN A 130 14.41 20.83 -9.57
CA GLN A 130 13.63 22.07 -9.54
C GLN A 130 12.22 21.84 -10.06
N TRP A 131 11.24 22.29 -9.28
CA TRP A 131 9.84 22.32 -9.72
C TRP A 131 9.68 23.21 -10.96
N PRO A 132 8.78 22.86 -11.90
CA PRO A 132 8.01 21.61 -11.96
C PRO A 132 8.86 20.42 -12.41
N LEU A 133 8.53 19.22 -11.92
CA LEU A 133 9.19 17.95 -12.24
C LEU A 133 8.39 17.19 -13.30
N ASP A 134 9.04 16.76 -14.36
CA ASP A 134 8.45 15.85 -15.36
C ASP A 134 8.76 14.40 -14.98
N VAL A 135 7.87 13.79 -14.20
CA VAL A 135 8.06 12.48 -13.57
C VAL A 135 7.53 11.35 -14.45
N TYR A 136 8.30 10.28 -14.57
CA TYR A 136 7.90 9.04 -15.23
C TYR A 136 8.50 7.84 -14.49
N GLY A 137 8.10 6.64 -14.87
CA GLY A 137 8.51 5.39 -14.24
C GLY A 137 7.31 4.62 -13.68
N ILE A 138 7.55 3.83 -12.63
CA ILE A 138 6.55 2.94 -12.05
C ILE A 138 6.46 3.06 -10.53
N VAL A 139 5.25 2.83 -10.03
CA VAL A 139 4.99 2.39 -8.67
C VAL A 139 4.12 1.15 -8.78
N ALA A 140 4.54 0.04 -8.20
CA ALA A 140 3.80 -1.21 -8.21
C ALA A 140 3.81 -1.87 -6.84
N VAL A 141 2.82 -2.73 -6.61
CA VAL A 141 2.78 -3.61 -5.44
C VAL A 141 2.71 -5.05 -5.91
N ARG A 142 3.48 -5.93 -5.29
CA ARG A 142 3.34 -7.38 -5.42
C ARG A 142 2.66 -7.91 -4.18
N ASP A 143 1.68 -8.78 -4.37
CA ASP A 143 1.12 -9.60 -3.32
C ASP A 143 1.32 -11.09 -3.63
N SER A 144 0.83 -11.95 -2.74
CA SER A 144 0.97 -13.40 -2.90
C SER A 144 -0.10 -14.04 -3.77
N LEU A 145 -0.97 -13.26 -4.42
CA LEU A 145 -1.99 -13.80 -5.31
C LEU A 145 -1.36 -14.39 -6.58
N ASP A 146 -0.43 -13.66 -7.18
CA ASP A 146 0.31 -14.12 -8.36
C ASP A 146 1.77 -13.66 -8.44
N TRP A 147 2.25 -12.92 -7.42
CA TRP A 147 3.61 -12.38 -7.31
C TRP A 147 3.98 -11.37 -8.41
N LYS A 148 3.05 -11.02 -9.29
CA LYS A 148 3.29 -10.08 -10.38
C LYS A 148 3.02 -8.65 -9.91
N ARG A 149 3.44 -7.68 -10.72
CA ARG A 149 3.20 -6.27 -10.41
C ARG A 149 1.74 -5.91 -10.59
N ASN A 150 1.15 -5.38 -9.54
CA ASN A 150 -0.07 -4.61 -9.61
C ASN A 150 0.32 -3.12 -9.67
N TYR A 151 0.33 -2.55 -10.88
CA TYR A 151 0.80 -1.18 -11.10
C TYR A 151 -0.17 -0.16 -10.51
N LEU A 152 0.34 0.69 -9.61
CA LEU A 152 -0.38 1.84 -9.08
C LEU A 152 -0.16 3.08 -9.95
N PHE A 153 1.06 3.25 -10.45
CA PHE A 153 1.48 4.29 -11.39
C PHE A 153 2.38 3.64 -12.44
N SER A 154 2.15 3.95 -13.72
CA SER A 154 3.00 3.49 -14.81
C SER A 154 2.95 4.49 -15.95
N ARG A 155 4.04 5.25 -16.12
CA ARG A 155 4.17 6.23 -17.19
C ARG A 155 5.53 6.08 -17.85
N GLY A 156 5.54 5.93 -19.17
CA GLY A 156 6.77 6.01 -19.96
C GLY A 156 7.29 7.44 -20.03
N ARG A 157 8.57 7.58 -20.40
CA ARG A 157 9.26 8.88 -20.50
C ARG A 157 8.55 9.91 -21.37
N ASP A 158 7.92 9.46 -22.46
CA ASP A 158 7.18 10.35 -23.38
C ASP A 158 5.79 10.74 -22.84
N ASN A 159 5.23 9.96 -21.91
CA ASN A 159 3.94 10.20 -21.25
C ASN A 159 4.11 10.57 -19.76
N ARG A 160 5.18 11.29 -19.44
CA ARG A 160 5.47 11.87 -18.12
C ARG A 160 4.32 12.69 -17.53
N GLN A 161 4.21 12.68 -16.20
CA GLN A 161 3.34 13.56 -15.44
C GLN A 161 4.15 14.75 -14.90
N THR A 162 3.66 15.97 -15.11
CA THR A 162 4.26 17.15 -14.52
C THR A 162 3.73 17.37 -13.10
N LEU A 163 4.61 17.35 -12.12
CA LEU A 163 4.32 17.68 -10.72
C LEU A 163 4.79 19.11 -10.40
N THR A 164 4.06 19.81 -9.54
CA THR A 164 4.41 21.15 -9.05
C THR A 164 4.54 21.14 -7.53
N SER A 165 5.06 22.22 -6.95
CA SER A 165 5.12 22.35 -5.49
C SER A 165 3.73 22.44 -4.84
N GLN A 166 2.70 22.82 -5.60
CA GLN A 166 1.31 22.85 -5.14
C GLN A 166 0.58 21.52 -5.39
N ASP A 167 0.96 20.76 -6.41
CA ASP A 167 0.39 19.47 -6.77
C ASP A 167 1.51 18.46 -7.04
N CYS A 168 1.88 17.75 -5.97
CA CYS A 168 3.00 16.81 -5.92
C CYS A 168 2.55 15.36 -5.78
N LEU A 169 1.27 15.08 -6.07
CA LEU A 169 0.68 13.74 -6.03
C LEU A 169 0.82 13.05 -7.39
N LEU A 170 1.25 11.80 -7.39
CA LEU A 170 1.19 10.97 -8.59
C LEU A 170 -0.27 10.64 -8.92
N GLU A 171 -0.60 10.71 -10.21
CA GLU A 171 -1.90 10.28 -10.72
C GLU A 171 -1.91 8.75 -10.78
N LEU A 172 -2.34 8.13 -9.69
CA LEU A 172 -2.45 6.68 -9.59
C LEU A 172 -3.58 6.18 -10.50
N THR A 173 -3.32 5.13 -11.26
CA THR A 173 -4.27 4.47 -12.16
C THR A 173 -4.69 3.08 -11.68
N GLY A 174 -3.93 2.51 -10.76
CA GLY A 174 -4.23 1.23 -10.13
C GLY A 174 -4.65 1.35 -8.67
N PRO A 175 -4.80 0.21 -7.98
CA PRO A 175 -4.47 -1.11 -8.50
C PRO A 175 -5.53 -1.63 -9.51
N SER A 176 -5.15 -2.60 -10.33
CA SER A 176 -6.06 -3.23 -11.31
C SER A 176 -7.05 -4.20 -10.66
N GLY A 177 -6.69 -4.74 -9.51
CA GLY A 177 -7.50 -5.53 -8.58
C GLY A 177 -7.01 -5.33 -7.14
N SER A 178 -7.72 -5.86 -6.15
CA SER A 178 -7.36 -5.70 -4.73
C SER A 178 -5.98 -6.29 -4.40
N ILE A 179 -5.26 -5.64 -3.49
CA ILE A 179 -3.96 -6.12 -2.97
C ILE A 179 -4.23 -6.98 -1.73
N LEU A 180 -3.90 -8.27 -1.79
CA LEU A 180 -4.13 -9.22 -0.69
C LEU A 180 -3.06 -9.15 0.39
N LEU A 181 -3.49 -9.17 1.66
CA LEU A 181 -2.61 -9.23 2.83
C LEU A 181 -2.56 -10.62 3.43
N TRP A 182 -2.33 -11.63 2.59
CA TRP A 182 -2.05 -13.00 3.05
C TRP A 182 -0.61 -13.17 3.50
N ASP A 183 0.31 -12.68 2.66
CA ASP A 183 1.72 -12.53 2.96
C ASP A 183 2.08 -11.05 2.89
N GLU A 184 3.35 -10.74 3.13
CA GLU A 184 3.86 -9.37 3.12
C GLU A 184 3.87 -8.83 1.68
N PRO A 185 3.03 -7.83 1.33
CA PRO A 185 3.12 -7.22 0.02
C PRO A 185 4.39 -6.38 -0.07
N VAL A 186 4.96 -6.31 -1.27
CA VAL A 186 6.18 -5.56 -1.54
C VAL A 186 5.89 -4.45 -2.53
N PHE A 187 6.16 -3.21 -2.11
CA PHE A 187 6.15 -2.05 -3.00
C PHE A 187 7.46 -1.97 -3.78
N GLU A 188 7.36 -1.66 -5.06
CA GLU A 188 8.47 -1.37 -5.95
C GLU A 188 8.28 0.02 -6.57
N ILE A 189 9.26 0.90 -6.39
CA ILE A 189 9.22 2.28 -6.87
C ILE A 189 10.48 2.55 -7.68
N ASP A 190 10.30 2.85 -8.96
CA ASP A 190 11.36 3.32 -9.86
C ASP A 190 10.82 4.54 -10.60
N LEU A 191 11.15 5.72 -10.09
CA LEU A 191 10.70 7.01 -10.57
C LEU A 191 11.90 7.85 -10.97
N LYS A 192 11.76 8.51 -12.12
CA LYS A 192 12.79 9.38 -12.72
C LYS A 192 12.18 10.72 -13.11
N VAL A 193 13.01 11.75 -13.08
CA VAL A 193 12.69 13.09 -13.60
C VAL A 193 13.38 13.26 -14.93
N LYS A 194 12.59 13.53 -15.96
CA LYS A 194 13.11 13.85 -17.29
C LYS A 194 13.94 15.13 -17.23
N ASP A 195 15.15 15.09 -17.75
CA ASP A 195 15.97 16.29 -17.89
C ASP A 195 15.40 17.21 -18.98
N LYS A 196 15.34 18.52 -18.69
CA LYS A 196 14.75 19.51 -19.61
C LYS A 196 15.68 19.87 -20.77
N GLY A 197 16.98 19.69 -20.60
CA GLY A 197 18.01 19.98 -21.60
C GLY A 197 18.37 18.79 -22.47
N SER A 198 17.99 17.56 -22.09
CA SER A 198 18.37 16.35 -22.80
C SER A 198 17.21 15.50 -23.33
N SER A 199 17.42 14.96 -24.53
CA SER A 199 16.57 13.92 -25.09
C SER A 199 16.98 12.51 -24.67
N LEU A 200 18.16 12.34 -24.09
CA LEU A 200 18.71 11.03 -23.71
C LEU A 200 18.21 10.60 -22.32
N PRO A 201 17.74 9.35 -22.14
CA PRO A 201 17.30 8.85 -20.84
C PRO A 201 18.40 8.74 -19.78
N GLU A 202 19.68 8.70 -20.19
CA GLU A 202 20.84 8.57 -19.30
C GLU A 202 21.10 9.85 -18.48
N ASP A 203 20.63 10.99 -19.00
CA ASP A 203 20.75 12.29 -18.31
C ASP A 203 19.60 12.52 -17.31
N ASP A 204 18.58 11.67 -17.31
CA ASP A 204 17.44 11.78 -16.41
C ASP A 204 17.85 11.42 -14.98
N LYS A 205 17.31 12.16 -14.01
CA LYS A 205 17.67 11.99 -12.60
C LYS A 205 16.75 11.02 -11.91
N ILE A 206 17.30 10.15 -11.08
CA ILE A 206 16.50 9.28 -10.20
C ILE A 206 15.77 10.16 -9.18
N LEU A 207 14.44 10.06 -9.18
CA LEU A 207 13.60 10.65 -8.16
C LEU A 207 13.56 9.74 -6.94
N CYS A 208 13.20 8.47 -7.15
CA CYS A 208 13.16 7.44 -6.13
C CYS A 208 13.36 6.08 -6.79
N LEU A 209 14.35 5.31 -6.34
CA LEU A 209 14.55 3.92 -6.74
C LEU A 209 14.69 3.10 -5.46
N ASP A 210 13.61 2.44 -5.07
CA ASP A 210 13.55 1.73 -3.80
C ASP A 210 12.44 0.67 -3.81
N PHE A 211 12.49 -0.24 -2.84
CA PHE A 211 11.44 -1.22 -2.58
C PHE A 211 11.27 -1.41 -1.08
N PHE A 212 10.05 -1.69 -0.63
CA PHE A 212 9.81 -2.01 0.78
C PHE A 212 8.70 -3.04 0.95
N GLY A 213 8.89 -3.94 1.92
CA GLY A 213 7.87 -4.88 2.34
C GLY A 213 7.00 -4.30 3.44
N TYR A 214 5.71 -4.62 3.43
CA TYR A 214 4.81 -4.35 4.56
C TYR A 214 4.55 -5.64 5.34
N ASN A 215 5.14 -5.75 6.54
CA ASN A 215 4.91 -6.89 7.44
C ASN A 215 3.51 -6.83 8.08
N ASN A 216 2.50 -7.25 7.32
CA ASN A 216 1.11 -7.43 7.76
C ASN A 216 0.94 -8.59 8.76
N ILE A 217 1.79 -9.61 8.70
CA ILE A 217 1.67 -10.86 9.49
C ILE A 217 1.86 -10.58 10.99
N SER A 218 2.71 -9.61 11.32
CA SER A 218 2.95 -9.19 12.71
C SER A 218 1.74 -8.49 13.35
N TYR A 219 0.79 -7.99 12.56
CA TYR A 219 -0.37 -7.28 13.07
C TYR A 219 -1.40 -8.24 13.68
N ARG A 220 -1.53 -8.20 15.02
CA ARG A 220 -2.50 -8.99 15.79
C ARG A 220 -3.78 -8.23 16.17
N GLY A 221 -3.92 -6.99 15.70
CA GLY A 221 -5.10 -6.18 16.01
C GLY A 221 -6.33 -6.55 15.19
N SER A 222 -7.48 -6.04 15.61
CA SER A 222 -8.79 -6.30 15.00
C SER A 222 -9.32 -5.14 14.16
N LEU A 223 -8.62 -4.00 14.13
CA LEU A 223 -9.09 -2.77 13.50
C LEU A 223 -8.32 -2.48 12.21
N SER A 224 -9.01 -1.90 11.24
CA SER A 224 -8.38 -1.32 10.06
C SER A 224 -7.59 -0.06 10.47
N TYR A 225 -6.48 0.23 9.80
CA TYR A 225 -5.64 1.39 10.13
C TYR A 225 -4.82 1.89 8.94
N THR A 226 -4.47 3.18 8.97
CA THR A 226 -3.63 3.83 7.96
C THR A 226 -2.17 3.82 8.36
N ARG A 227 -1.29 3.76 7.38
CA ARG A 227 0.17 3.92 7.52
C ARG A 227 0.70 4.84 6.42
N THR A 228 1.76 5.56 6.75
CA THR A 228 2.58 6.26 5.77
C THR A 228 3.96 5.65 5.80
N GLU A 229 4.47 5.27 4.64
CA GLU A 229 5.86 4.91 4.44
C GLU A 229 6.59 6.08 3.78
N VAL A 230 7.81 6.38 4.24
CA VAL A 230 8.59 7.53 3.79
C VAL A 230 9.92 7.03 3.23
N LEU A 231 10.12 7.23 1.94
CA LEU A 231 11.31 6.80 1.21
C LEU A 231 12.15 8.03 0.88
N SER A 232 13.32 8.13 1.51
CA SER A 232 14.24 9.23 1.27
C SER A 232 15.35 8.77 0.34
N SER A 233 15.50 9.46 -0.79
CA SER A 233 16.58 9.25 -1.74
C SER A 233 17.53 10.44 -1.73
N LYS A 234 18.63 10.35 -2.48
CA LYS A 234 19.60 11.44 -2.65
C LYS A 234 18.96 12.76 -3.11
N HIS A 235 17.91 12.69 -3.93
CA HIS A 235 17.35 13.87 -4.59
C HIS A 235 15.93 14.23 -4.15
N SER A 236 15.21 13.32 -3.48
CA SER A 236 13.84 13.58 -3.06
C SER A 236 13.39 12.72 -1.89
N THR A 237 12.23 13.08 -1.33
CA THR A 237 11.49 12.23 -0.40
C THR A 237 10.13 11.92 -1.01
N VAL A 238 9.77 10.63 -1.02
CA VAL A 238 8.48 10.12 -1.48
C VAL A 238 7.72 9.52 -0.31
N GLU A 239 6.47 9.91 -0.14
CA GLU A 239 5.55 9.31 0.82
C GLU A 239 4.53 8.44 0.11
N VAL A 240 4.33 7.23 0.63
CA VAL A 240 3.26 6.32 0.22
C VAL A 240 2.28 6.18 1.38
N ARG A 241 1.02 6.58 1.16
CA ARG A 241 -0.03 6.44 2.18
C ARG A 241 -0.99 5.33 1.79
N TYR A 242 -1.18 4.38 2.70
CA TYR A 242 -2.04 3.21 2.51
C TYR A 242 -2.73 2.80 3.80
N ALA A 243 -3.71 1.90 3.72
CA ALA A 243 -4.38 1.30 4.85
C ALA A 243 -4.31 -0.23 4.78
N HIS A 244 -4.17 -0.85 5.94
CA HIS A 244 -4.55 -2.24 6.16
C HIS A 244 -6.04 -2.26 6.48
N VAL A 245 -6.84 -2.91 5.64
CA VAL A 245 -8.28 -3.03 5.79
C VAL A 245 -8.63 -4.45 6.21
N LYS A 246 -9.17 -4.60 7.41
CA LYS A 246 -9.56 -5.88 7.98
C LYS A 246 -10.80 -6.43 7.30
N ARG A 247 -10.82 -7.73 7.02
CA ARG A 247 -12.00 -8.47 6.52
C ARG A 247 -12.79 -7.69 5.49
N SER A 248 -12.22 -7.55 4.31
CA SER A 248 -12.65 -6.58 3.31
C SER A 248 -13.10 -7.23 2.02
N VAL A 249 -13.95 -6.53 1.29
CA VAL A 249 -14.43 -6.90 -0.03
C VAL A 249 -13.94 -5.88 -1.04
N GLU A 250 -13.73 -6.34 -2.26
CA GLU A 250 -13.43 -5.46 -3.39
C GLU A 250 -14.70 -4.74 -3.85
N ALA A 251 -14.57 -3.44 -4.10
CA ALA A 251 -15.58 -2.63 -4.75
C ALA A 251 -15.01 -2.08 -6.06
N THR A 252 -15.54 -2.58 -7.17
CA THR A 252 -15.22 -2.05 -8.50
C THR A 252 -16.27 -1.06 -8.94
N ILE A 253 -15.86 0.17 -9.19
CA ILE A 253 -16.72 1.29 -9.53
C ILE A 253 -16.66 1.56 -11.02
N THR A 254 -17.82 1.68 -11.66
CA THR A 254 -17.94 2.21 -13.03
C THR A 254 -18.90 3.38 -13.04
N ALA A 255 -18.73 4.24 -14.04
CA ALA A 255 -19.47 5.48 -14.19
C ALA A 255 -19.91 5.65 -15.65
N ARG A 256 -21.16 6.02 -15.89
CA ARG A 256 -21.72 6.17 -17.23
C ARG A 256 -22.64 7.38 -17.32
N ILE A 257 -22.61 8.10 -18.44
CA ILE A 257 -23.63 9.11 -18.72
C ILE A 257 -24.94 8.40 -19.09
N SER A 258 -25.93 8.52 -18.20
CA SER A 258 -27.28 7.94 -18.40
C SER A 258 -28.26 8.91 -19.07
N LYS A 259 -27.99 10.21 -18.97
CA LYS A 259 -28.77 11.28 -19.59
C LYS A 259 -27.88 12.52 -19.76
N GLY A 260 -28.06 13.27 -20.84
CA GLY A 260 -27.31 14.50 -21.10
C GLY A 260 -25.94 14.22 -21.71
N SER A 261 -24.97 15.09 -21.43
CA SER A 261 -23.60 15.02 -21.96
C SER A 261 -22.54 15.08 -20.85
N GLY A 262 -21.28 14.79 -21.21
CA GLY A 262 -20.12 14.90 -20.33
C GLY A 262 -19.63 16.33 -20.04
N ASN A 263 -20.41 17.37 -20.41
CA ASN A 263 -19.99 18.78 -20.40
C ASN A 263 -19.93 19.41 -18.98
N PHE A 264 -19.25 18.74 -18.07
CA PHE A 264 -18.98 19.17 -16.71
C PHE A 264 -17.57 18.75 -16.32
N SER A 265 -16.97 19.47 -15.39
CA SER A 265 -15.79 18.99 -14.67
C SER A 265 -16.22 18.27 -13.41
N ALA A 266 -15.45 17.26 -12.99
CA ALA A 266 -15.72 16.50 -11.79
C ALA A 266 -14.45 16.07 -11.05
N ARG A 267 -14.60 15.95 -9.74
CA ARG A 267 -13.76 15.15 -8.86
C ARG A 267 -14.62 14.11 -8.16
N LEU A 268 -14.38 12.84 -8.46
CA LEU A 268 -15.05 11.69 -7.85
C LEU A 268 -14.14 11.06 -6.80
N THR A 269 -14.69 10.79 -5.63
CA THR A 269 -13.99 10.12 -4.54
C THR A 269 -14.76 8.91 -4.03
N ALA A 270 -14.02 7.96 -3.47
CA ALA A 270 -14.51 6.80 -2.76
C ALA A 270 -13.92 6.79 -1.35
N CYS A 271 -14.74 6.63 -0.32
CA CYS A 271 -14.30 6.57 1.06
C CYS A 271 -14.86 5.33 1.74
N ASN A 272 -13.99 4.46 2.24
CA ASN A 272 -14.38 3.42 3.18
C ASN A 272 -14.55 4.04 4.57
N THR A 273 -15.75 3.97 5.15
CA THR A 273 -16.06 4.59 6.45
C THR A 273 -15.24 4.04 7.62
N SER A 274 -14.65 2.84 7.53
CA SER A 274 -13.80 2.31 8.60
C SER A 274 -12.40 2.95 8.64
N ILE A 275 -11.98 3.59 7.54
CA ILE A 275 -10.72 4.34 7.47
C ILE A 275 -10.95 5.85 7.50
N GLY A 276 -11.95 6.34 6.75
CA GLY A 276 -12.29 7.76 6.69
C GLY A 276 -11.41 8.60 5.76
N GLU A 277 -10.62 7.97 4.87
CA GLU A 277 -9.83 8.66 3.84
C GLU A 277 -10.38 8.41 2.44
N ASP A 278 -10.29 9.46 1.61
CA ASP A 278 -10.80 9.46 0.25
C ASP A 278 -9.75 8.93 -0.73
N VAL A 279 -10.13 7.93 -1.51
CA VAL A 279 -9.48 7.54 -2.76
C VAL A 279 -10.06 8.39 -3.88
N VAL A 280 -9.20 9.01 -4.69
CA VAL A 280 -9.64 9.76 -5.88
C VAL A 280 -9.83 8.77 -7.04
N LEU A 281 -11.05 8.67 -7.54
CA LEU A 281 -11.41 7.83 -8.67
C LEU A 281 -11.24 8.57 -10.01
N LEU A 282 -11.51 9.88 -10.00
CA LEU A 282 -11.38 10.78 -11.14
C LEU A 282 -11.13 12.19 -10.61
N ASP A 283 -10.15 12.90 -11.18
CA ASP A 283 -10.03 14.34 -11.04
C ASP A 283 -9.74 14.97 -12.40
N THR A 284 -10.75 15.64 -12.95
CA THR A 284 -10.67 16.34 -14.25
C THR A 284 -9.89 17.65 -14.18
N ARG A 285 -9.60 18.17 -12.98
CA ARG A 285 -8.88 19.44 -12.77
C ARG A 285 -9.49 20.62 -13.54
N GLY A 286 -10.83 20.68 -13.56
CA GLY A 286 -11.60 21.73 -14.22
C GLY A 286 -11.82 21.53 -15.72
N LYS A 287 -11.30 20.44 -16.31
CA LYS A 287 -11.55 20.06 -17.70
C LYS A 287 -12.86 19.27 -17.82
N GLU A 288 -13.36 19.17 -19.04
CA GLU A 288 -14.51 18.32 -19.33
C GLU A 288 -14.20 16.85 -19.01
N VAL A 289 -15.19 16.14 -18.46
CA VAL A 289 -15.11 14.69 -18.24
C VAL A 289 -14.98 13.99 -19.59
N PHE A 290 -13.99 13.10 -19.70
CA PHE A 290 -13.85 12.26 -20.89
C PHE A 290 -14.88 11.13 -20.88
N VAL A 291 -15.70 11.07 -21.93
CA VAL A 291 -16.76 10.07 -22.12
C VAL A 291 -16.47 9.29 -23.40
N ASN A 292 -16.44 7.97 -23.28
CA ASN A 292 -16.27 7.04 -24.39
C ASN A 292 -17.51 7.03 -25.31
N GLU A 293 -17.39 6.49 -26.51
CA GLU A 293 -18.49 6.38 -27.49
C GLU A 293 -19.71 5.61 -26.95
N ASP A 294 -19.49 4.68 -26.03
CA ASP A 294 -20.53 3.88 -25.38
C ASP A 294 -21.18 4.59 -24.17
N GLY A 295 -20.74 5.81 -23.85
CA GLY A 295 -21.20 6.63 -22.74
C GLY A 295 -20.48 6.37 -21.41
N GLU A 296 -19.49 5.46 -21.35
CA GLU A 296 -18.71 5.23 -20.14
C GLU A 296 -17.78 6.41 -19.84
N VAL A 297 -17.72 6.81 -18.58
CA VAL A 297 -16.78 7.82 -18.09
C VAL A 297 -15.49 7.11 -17.70
N THR A 298 -14.38 7.52 -18.30
CA THR A 298 -13.06 6.95 -17.99
C THR A 298 -12.60 7.42 -16.61
N LEU A 299 -12.64 6.53 -15.63
CA LEU A 299 -12.06 6.75 -14.30
C LEU A 299 -10.54 6.53 -14.33
N GLN A 300 -9.80 7.29 -13.52
CA GLN A 300 -8.38 7.06 -13.28
C GLN A 300 -8.21 5.78 -12.45
N ARG A 301 -9.03 5.60 -11.42
CA ARG A 301 -9.08 4.39 -10.59
C ARG A 301 -10.50 3.89 -10.47
N ARG A 302 -10.63 2.57 -10.45
CA ARG A 302 -11.94 1.90 -10.34
C ARG A 302 -12.04 0.91 -9.18
N VAL A 303 -10.92 0.49 -8.59
CA VAL A 303 -10.91 -0.51 -7.52
C VAL A 303 -10.60 0.17 -6.20
N VAL A 304 -11.45 -0.08 -5.21
CA VAL A 304 -11.21 0.22 -3.79
C VAL A 304 -11.62 -0.98 -2.94
N VAL A 305 -11.14 -1.03 -1.70
CA VAL A 305 -11.49 -2.07 -0.73
C VAL A 305 -12.29 -1.53 0.44
N VAL A 306 -13.30 -2.28 0.85
CA VAL A 306 -14.26 -1.86 1.88
C VAL A 306 -14.40 -2.97 2.90
N GLU A 307 -14.30 -2.62 4.18
CA GLU A 307 -14.51 -3.58 5.26
C GLU A 307 -15.95 -4.13 5.21
N GLU A 308 -16.15 -5.45 5.42
CA GLU A 308 -17.42 -6.17 5.22
C GLU A 308 -18.66 -5.55 5.89
N ARG A 309 -18.46 -4.78 6.96
CA ARG A 309 -19.53 -4.14 7.74
C ARG A 309 -19.53 -2.62 7.64
N ALA A 310 -18.64 -2.07 6.83
CA ALA A 310 -18.54 -0.64 6.58
C ALA A 310 -19.36 -0.25 5.35
N GLU A 311 -19.41 1.06 5.11
CA GLU A 311 -20.00 1.62 3.91
C GLU A 311 -18.92 2.18 2.99
N LEU A 312 -19.17 2.07 1.69
CA LEU A 312 -18.50 2.87 0.68
C LEU A 312 -19.29 4.14 0.45
N ILE A 313 -18.69 5.28 0.75
CA ILE A 313 -19.24 6.60 0.41
C ILE A 313 -18.64 7.02 -0.93
N LEU A 314 -19.48 7.14 -1.95
CA LEU A 314 -19.11 7.79 -3.20
C LEU A 314 -19.41 9.29 -3.09
N GLY A 315 -18.42 10.11 -3.36
CA GLY A 315 -18.52 11.57 -3.41
C GLY A 315 -18.30 12.11 -4.81
N ILE A 316 -19.04 13.16 -5.15
CA ILE A 316 -18.78 13.97 -6.34
C ILE A 316 -18.71 15.45 -5.96
N LYS A 317 -17.71 16.13 -6.49
CA LYS A 317 -17.68 17.58 -6.66
C LYS A 317 -17.67 17.86 -8.14
N ALA A 318 -18.73 18.48 -8.67
CA ALA A 318 -18.86 18.74 -10.10
C ALA A 318 -19.25 20.17 -10.38
N GLU A 319 -18.83 20.67 -11.54
CA GLU A 319 -19.13 22.01 -12.02
C GLU A 319 -19.52 21.92 -13.49
N GLN A 320 -20.74 22.34 -13.82
CA GLN A 320 -21.21 22.39 -15.19
C GLN A 320 -20.35 23.38 -15.97
N LEU A 321 -19.85 22.95 -17.13
CA LEU A 321 -19.11 23.83 -18.04
C LEU A 321 -20.14 24.45 -19.01
N GLY A 322 -20.14 25.78 -19.11
CA GLY A 322 -21.04 26.54 -19.97
C GLY A 322 -20.28 27.32 -21.03
N ASP A 323 -20.96 27.70 -22.12
CA ASP A 323 -20.38 28.50 -23.23
C ASP A 323 -20.29 30.01 -22.91
N THR A 324 -20.97 30.48 -21.87
CA THR A 324 -21.03 31.90 -21.48
C THR A 324 -21.09 32.01 -19.97
N GLY A 325 -20.28 32.92 -19.41
CA GLY A 325 -19.95 33.06 -17.98
C GLY A 325 -21.09 33.41 -17.01
N GLU A 326 -22.23 32.74 -17.10
CA GLU A 326 -23.28 32.76 -16.08
C GLU A 326 -23.16 31.54 -15.16
N SER A 327 -22.96 31.84 -13.87
CA SER A 327 -23.05 30.97 -12.69
C SER A 327 -22.94 29.46 -12.95
N SER A 328 -21.71 28.94 -12.94
CA SER A 328 -21.48 27.50 -12.94
C SER A 328 -22.18 26.84 -11.74
N THR A 329 -23.11 25.92 -12.00
CA THR A 329 -23.75 25.16 -10.92
C THR A 329 -22.73 24.21 -10.34
N LYS A 330 -22.25 24.53 -9.14
CA LYS A 330 -21.40 23.65 -8.33
C LYS A 330 -22.28 22.66 -7.57
N LEU A 331 -21.97 21.39 -7.74
CA LEU A 331 -22.61 20.28 -7.08
C LEU A 331 -21.60 19.60 -6.16
N GLU A 332 -21.97 19.45 -4.89
CA GLU A 332 -21.29 18.53 -3.98
C GLU A 332 -22.33 17.55 -3.41
N LYS A 333 -22.15 16.27 -3.69
CA LYS A 333 -23.06 15.21 -3.22
C LYS A 333 -22.27 13.97 -2.80
N LYS A 334 -22.84 13.24 -1.86
CA LYS A 334 -22.34 11.94 -1.40
C LYS A 334 -23.50 10.96 -1.28
N PHE A 335 -23.24 9.67 -1.51
CA PHE A 335 -24.16 8.60 -1.12
C PHE A 335 -23.37 7.36 -0.70
N GLY A 336 -23.95 6.59 0.22
CA GLY A 336 -23.34 5.42 0.82
C GLY A 336 -23.92 4.11 0.30
N PHE A 337 -23.07 3.09 0.20
CA PHE A 337 -23.48 1.71 0.01
C PHE A 337 -22.86 0.83 1.08
N VAL A 338 -23.69 0.07 1.79
CA VAL A 338 -23.19 -0.99 2.68
C VAL A 338 -22.46 -2.04 1.85
N ALA A 339 -21.29 -2.44 2.32
CA ALA A 339 -20.47 -3.48 1.69
C ALA A 339 -21.26 -4.80 1.54
N LYS A 340 -21.00 -5.51 0.45
CA LYS A 340 -21.59 -6.81 0.15
C LYS A 340 -20.53 -7.78 -0.33
N SER A 341 -20.82 -9.07 -0.23
CA SER A 341 -19.91 -10.12 -0.72
C SER A 341 -19.95 -10.29 -2.25
N ALA A 342 -21.03 -9.88 -2.91
CA ALA A 342 -21.23 -10.03 -4.35
C ALA A 342 -22.31 -9.07 -4.85
N LEU A 343 -22.62 -9.15 -6.15
CA LEU A 343 -23.64 -8.38 -6.86
C LEU A 343 -23.30 -6.88 -6.99
N ARG A 344 -24.26 -6.12 -7.53
CA ARG A 344 -24.09 -4.72 -7.88
C ARG A 344 -25.05 -3.81 -7.12
N ASN A 345 -24.53 -2.67 -6.69
CA ASN A 345 -25.30 -1.52 -6.27
C ASN A 345 -25.26 -0.45 -7.36
N GLN A 346 -26.28 0.41 -7.39
CA GLN A 346 -26.37 1.49 -8.37
C GLN A 346 -26.73 2.80 -7.66
N GLY A 347 -26.21 3.91 -8.16
CA GLY A 347 -26.49 5.26 -7.69
C GLY A 347 -26.44 6.26 -8.83
N TYR A 348 -26.96 7.46 -8.62
CA TYR A 348 -27.03 8.49 -9.66
C TYR A 348 -26.63 9.85 -9.10
N PHE A 349 -25.68 10.52 -9.76
CA PHE A 349 -25.40 11.92 -9.55
C PHE A 349 -26.04 12.74 -10.65
N HIS A 350 -26.85 13.73 -10.26
CA HIS A 350 -27.52 14.64 -11.19
C HIS A 350 -26.77 15.97 -11.20
N ILE A 351 -26.12 16.31 -12.31
CA ILE A 351 -25.29 17.50 -12.54
C ILE A 351 -25.96 18.33 -13.64
N GLY A 352 -26.69 19.39 -13.27
CA GLY A 352 -27.45 20.18 -14.24
C GLY A 352 -28.44 19.31 -15.04
N SER A 353 -28.29 19.30 -16.36
CA SER A 353 -29.07 18.45 -17.27
C SER A 353 -28.51 17.03 -17.43
N SER A 354 -27.31 16.77 -16.92
CA SER A 354 -26.61 15.49 -17.05
C SER A 354 -26.85 14.60 -15.84
N SER A 355 -26.88 13.29 -16.08
CA SER A 355 -27.04 12.27 -15.05
C SER A 355 -25.94 11.23 -15.18
N LEU A 356 -25.10 11.13 -14.17
CA LEU A 356 -24.02 10.16 -14.05
C LEU A 356 -24.53 8.95 -13.26
N HIS A 357 -24.66 7.81 -13.94
CA HIS A 357 -24.98 6.52 -13.35
C HIS A 357 -23.70 5.86 -12.82
N MET A 358 -23.69 5.59 -11.54
CA MET A 358 -22.61 4.91 -10.84
C MET A 358 -23.03 3.46 -10.56
N VAL A 359 -22.15 2.52 -10.83
CA VAL A 359 -22.33 1.11 -10.45
C VAL A 359 -21.17 0.71 -9.56
N VAL A 360 -21.48 0.04 -8.45
CA VAL A 360 -20.50 -0.58 -7.56
C VAL A 360 -20.71 -2.08 -7.63
N ALA A 361 -19.75 -2.79 -8.22
CA ALA A 361 -19.70 -4.24 -8.26
C ALA A 361 -18.86 -4.75 -7.10
N TRP A 362 -19.50 -5.52 -6.22
CA TRP A 362 -18.87 -6.11 -5.06
C TRP A 362 -18.30 -7.47 -5.39
N SER A 363 -17.12 -7.79 -4.87
CA SER A 363 -16.52 -9.11 -5.02
C SER A 363 -15.78 -9.48 -3.75
N VAL A 364 -16.09 -10.66 -3.20
CA VAL A 364 -15.14 -11.33 -2.32
C VAL A 364 -13.87 -11.63 -3.10
N LEU A 365 -12.77 -11.66 -2.36
CA LEU A 365 -11.43 -11.74 -2.90
C LEU A 365 -11.09 -13.17 -3.37
N LEU A 366 -11.87 -14.17 -2.94
CA LEU A 366 -11.65 -15.60 -3.19
C LEU A 366 -12.91 -16.38 -3.45
#